data_AF-A0A914QZ46-F1
#
_entry.id   AF-A0A914QZ46-F1
#
_cell.length_a   1.000
_cell.length_b   1.000
_cell.length_c   1.000
_cell.angle_alpha   90.00
_cell.angle_beta   90.00
_cell.angle_gamma   90.00
#
_symmetry.space_group_name_H-M   'P 1'
#
loop_
_entity.id
_entity.type
_entity.pdbx_description
1 polymer ?
#
loop_
_entity_poly.entity_id
_entity_poly.type
_entity_poly.pdbx_seq_one_letter_code
_entity_poly.pdbx_strand_id
1 'polypeptide(L)'
;MCLRGCQYSLEQKILRLGLEPWNQLCRRFEVLIGEFQCWRSNIDTLTLGCYLESHNLRQSMETLTHNHSMIVVDAICRDMNTLSSCTIEEYTKFCGHVTRMLLVRLFQSSRKSIIGMLKVKWPVLPDECSQLVQFYEEEQLALSFSPPSTSLKNLYFNIILFYLAIIYFSYQ
;
A
#
# COMPACT_ATOMS: atom_id res chain seq x y z
N MET A 1 2.44 -7.59 21.37
CA MET A 1 2.03 -8.14 22.68
C MET A 1 1.82 -7.07 23.77
N CYS A 2 2.44 -5.89 23.70
CA CYS A 2 2.34 -4.81 24.70
C CYS A 2 0.91 -4.26 24.95
N LEU A 3 0.20 -3.84 23.89
CA LEU A 3 -1.14 -3.21 24.04
C LEU A 3 -2.27 -4.16 24.46
N ARG A 4 -2.06 -5.48 24.55
CA ARG A 4 -3.11 -6.44 24.99
C ARG A 4 -3.25 -6.49 26.51
N GLY A 5 -2.18 -6.16 27.25
CA GLY A 5 -2.20 -6.12 28.72
C GLY A 5 -2.67 -4.79 29.29
N CYS A 6 -2.83 -3.75 28.46
CA CYS A 6 -3.34 -2.47 28.92
C CYS A 6 -4.86 -2.48 29.01
N GLN A 7 -5.42 -1.78 30.00
CA GLN A 7 -6.85 -1.50 30.06
C GLN A 7 -7.31 -0.75 28.80
N TYR A 8 -8.58 -0.91 28.46
CA TYR A 8 -9.16 -0.21 27.32
C TYR A 8 -9.26 1.29 27.61
N SER A 9 -8.59 2.10 26.80
CA SER A 9 -8.59 3.56 26.92
C SER A 9 -8.59 4.22 25.53
N LEU A 10 -8.85 5.53 25.49
CA LEU A 10 -8.80 6.29 24.25
C LEU A 10 -7.37 6.31 23.67
N GLU A 11 -6.37 6.44 24.53
CA GLU A 11 -4.95 6.39 24.19
C GLU A 11 -4.59 5.04 23.59
N GLN A 12 -5.07 3.94 24.20
CA GLN A 12 -4.88 2.60 23.64
C GLN A 12 -5.50 2.48 22.24
N LYS A 13 -6.69 3.06 22.02
CA LYS A 13 -7.35 3.08 20.71
C LYS A 13 -6.53 3.86 19.68
N ILE A 14 -6.01 5.04 20.04
CA ILE A 14 -5.15 5.86 19.17
C ILE A 14 -3.87 5.09 18.81
N LEU A 15 -3.20 4.47 19.80
CA LEU A 15 -2.00 3.68 19.54
C LEU A 15 -2.28 2.48 18.63
N ARG A 16 -3.43 1.81 18.78
CA ARG A 16 -3.84 0.72 17.88
C ARG A 16 -4.06 1.21 16.45
N LEU A 17 -4.69 2.37 16.27
CA LEU A 17 -4.82 2.97 14.94
C LEU A 17 -3.43 3.20 14.32
N GLY A 18 -2.47 3.72 15.08
CA GLY A 18 -1.13 4.01 14.55
C GLY A 18 -0.33 2.79 14.13
N LEU A 19 -0.62 1.63 14.72
CA LEU A 19 0.04 0.37 14.39
C LEU A 19 -0.66 -0.39 13.25
N GLU A 20 -1.89 -0.03 12.90
CA GLU A 20 -2.68 -0.76 11.90
C GLU A 20 -2.01 -0.84 10.51
N PRO A 21 -1.34 0.20 9.99
CA PRO A 21 -0.64 0.11 8.70
C PRO A 21 0.46 -0.93 8.71
N TRP A 22 1.25 -0.97 9.79
CA TRP A 22 2.31 -1.94 9.99
C TRP A 22 1.76 -3.36 10.18
N ASN A 23 0.69 -3.51 10.97
CA ASN A 23 0.04 -4.80 11.14
C ASN A 23 -0.45 -5.39 9.82
N GLN A 24 -1.01 -4.56 8.93
CA GLN A 24 -1.46 -5.01 7.61
C GLN A 24 -0.30 -5.41 6.71
N LEU A 25 0.80 -4.63 6.72
CA LEU A 25 2.00 -4.96 5.96
C LEU A 25 2.63 -6.28 6.45
N CYS A 26 2.73 -6.48 7.76
CA CYS A 26 3.26 -7.71 8.37
C CYS A 26 2.46 -8.97 8.03
N ARG A 27 1.15 -8.86 7.75
CA ARG A 27 0.35 -10.01 7.28
C ARG A 27 0.74 -10.49 5.88
N ARG A 28 1.47 -9.67 5.12
CA ARG A 28 1.97 -9.97 3.76
C ARG A 28 3.49 -10.00 3.73
N PHE A 29 4.10 -10.41 4.83
CA PHE A 29 5.55 -10.36 5.03
C PHE A 29 6.34 -11.09 3.93
N GLU A 30 5.81 -12.20 3.39
CA GLU A 30 6.44 -12.94 2.28
C GLU A 30 6.61 -12.09 1.02
N VAL A 31 5.60 -11.29 0.66
CA VAL A 31 5.66 -10.38 -0.49
C VAL A 31 6.62 -9.23 -0.19
N LEU A 32 6.59 -8.71 1.04
CA LEU A 32 7.47 -7.63 1.46
C LEU A 32 8.96 -8.02 1.40
N ILE A 33 9.30 -9.25 1.82
CA ILE A 33 10.68 -9.76 1.77
C ILE A 33 11.22 -9.74 0.33
N GLY A 34 10.38 -10.07 -0.65
CA GLY A 34 10.76 -10.06 -2.07
C GLY A 34 11.25 -8.68 -2.54
N GLU A 35 10.70 -7.60 -1.99
CA GLU A 35 11.05 -6.24 -2.41
C GLU A 35 12.30 -5.68 -1.68
N PHE A 36 12.69 -6.26 -0.54
CA PHE A 36 13.78 -5.74 0.29
C PHE A 36 15.11 -5.65 -0.45
N GLN A 37 15.41 -6.59 -1.34
CA GLN A 37 16.64 -6.53 -2.13
C GLN A 37 16.65 -5.29 -3.03
N CYS A 38 15.57 -5.02 -3.74
CA CYS A 38 15.48 -3.85 -4.61
C CYS A 38 15.54 -2.55 -3.80
N TRP A 39 14.78 -2.46 -2.71
CA TRP A 39 14.77 -1.25 -1.86
C TRP A 39 16.16 -0.99 -1.30
N ARG A 40 16.84 -2.03 -0.81
CA ARG A 40 18.20 -1.92 -0.27
C ARG A 40 19.20 -1.45 -1.33
N SER A 41 19.10 -1.95 -2.56
CA SER A 41 19.98 -1.55 -3.65
C SER A 41 19.79 -0.10 -4.10
N ASN A 42 18.63 0.51 -3.81
CA ASN A 42 18.29 1.87 -4.22
C ASN A 42 18.07 2.83 -3.03
N ILE A 43 18.44 2.43 -1.81
CA ILE A 43 17.99 3.08 -0.57
C ILE A 43 18.37 4.56 -0.49
N ASP A 44 19.55 4.94 -0.97
CA ASP A 44 20.02 6.33 -0.92
C ASP A 44 19.14 7.23 -1.79
N THR A 45 18.80 6.78 -3.00
CA THR A 45 17.90 7.49 -3.90
C THR A 45 16.48 7.53 -3.35
N LEU A 46 15.97 6.39 -2.88
CA LEU A 46 14.61 6.28 -2.34
C LEU A 46 14.41 7.12 -1.07
N THR A 47 15.46 7.30 -0.25
CA THR A 47 15.39 8.12 0.96
C THR A 47 15.37 9.62 0.63
N LEU A 48 16.09 10.03 -0.42
CA LEU A 48 16.19 11.43 -0.82
C LEU A 48 15.03 11.87 -1.72
N GLY A 49 14.47 10.96 -2.53
CA GLY A 49 13.49 11.28 -3.57
C GLY A 49 12.25 12.02 -3.07
N CYS A 50 11.78 11.69 -1.86
CA CYS A 50 10.60 12.30 -1.23
C CYS A 50 10.90 12.92 0.14
N TYR A 51 12.15 13.36 0.35
CA TYR A 51 12.58 13.89 1.64
C TYR A 51 11.77 15.13 2.05
N LEU A 52 11.50 16.04 1.11
CA LEU A 52 10.79 17.28 1.39
C LEU A 52 9.33 17.03 1.78
N GLU A 53 8.65 16.14 1.07
CA GLU A 53 7.27 15.75 1.33
C GLU A 53 7.13 15.06 2.69
N SER A 54 8.11 14.19 3.01
CA SER A 54 8.18 13.52 4.32
C SER A 54 8.41 14.51 5.44
N HIS A 55 9.32 15.46 5.23
CA HIS A 55 9.60 16.55 6.16
C HIS A 55 8.35 17.42 6.41
N ASN A 56 7.64 17.83 5.35
CA ASN A 56 6.45 18.67 5.47
C ASN A 56 5.35 17.98 6.28
N LEU A 57 5.06 16.70 5.99
CA LEU A 57 4.08 15.95 6.77
C LEU A 57 4.48 15.86 8.25
N ARG A 58 5.76 15.57 8.53
CA ARG A 58 6.27 15.52 9.90
C ARG A 58 6.12 16.87 10.61
N GLN A 59 6.44 17.97 9.93
CA GLN A 59 6.32 19.32 10.48
C GLN A 59 4.86 19.68 10.74
N SER A 60 3.94 19.32 9.85
CA SER A 60 2.50 19.53 10.04
C SER A 60 1.96 18.71 11.23
N MET A 61 2.40 17.45 11.39
CA MET A 61 2.07 16.63 12.56
C MET A 61 2.63 17.20 13.86
N GLU A 62 3.87 17.70 13.85
CA GLU A 62 4.49 18.34 15.01
C GLU A 62 3.75 19.64 15.37
N THR A 63 3.42 20.45 14.37
CA THR A 63 2.64 21.68 14.54
C THR A 63 1.28 21.36 15.17
N LEU A 64 0.64 20.25 14.80
CA LEU A 64 -0.63 19.83 15.41
C LEU A 64 -0.50 19.54 16.91
N THR A 65 0.69 19.25 17.45
CA THR A 65 0.82 19.03 18.89
C THR A 65 0.63 20.33 19.69
N HIS A 66 0.94 21.48 19.08
CA HIS A 66 0.86 22.81 19.70
C HIS A 66 -0.30 23.66 19.17
N ASN A 67 -0.66 23.50 17.89
CA ASN A 67 -1.69 24.27 17.20
C ASN A 67 -2.78 23.34 16.68
N HIS A 68 -3.92 23.35 17.38
CA HIS A 68 -5.03 22.42 17.15
C HIS A 68 -6.08 23.00 16.18
N SER A 69 -5.65 23.86 15.26
CA SER A 69 -6.55 24.49 14.28
C SER A 69 -6.86 23.59 13.09
N MET A 70 -8.00 23.84 12.46
CA MET A 70 -8.43 23.07 11.29
C MET A 70 -7.50 23.26 10.09
N ILE A 71 -6.81 24.40 9.99
CA ILE A 71 -5.82 24.68 8.95
C ILE A 71 -4.65 23.68 9.03
N VAL A 72 -4.22 23.31 10.24
CA VAL A 72 -3.15 22.34 10.43
C VAL A 72 -3.62 20.92 10.11
N VAL A 73 -4.87 20.57 10.47
CA VAL A 73 -5.48 19.29 10.13
C VAL A 73 -5.57 19.12 8.61
N ASP A 74 -6.00 20.17 7.92
CA ASP A 74 -6.06 20.25 6.46
C ASP A 74 -4.66 20.10 5.81
N ALA A 75 -3.65 20.79 6.34
CA ALA A 75 -2.27 20.64 5.91
C ALA A 75 -1.76 19.18 6.04
N ILE A 76 -2.02 18.51 7.16
CA ILE A 76 -1.66 17.09 7.35
C ILE A 76 -2.27 16.22 6.26
N CYS A 77 -3.55 16.42 5.93
CA CYS A 77 -4.23 15.62 4.91
C CYS A 77 -3.65 15.86 3.51
N ARG A 78 -3.30 17.10 3.17
CA ARG A 78 -2.59 17.41 1.91
C ARG A 78 -1.19 16.82 1.87
N ASP A 79 -0.38 17.08 2.89
CA ASP A 79 1.01 16.63 2.94
C ASP A 79 1.09 15.10 2.88
N MET A 80 0.12 14.43 3.49
CA MET A 80 0.00 12.98 3.39
C MET A 80 -0.27 12.50 1.97
N ASN A 81 -1.18 13.16 1.25
CA ASN A 81 -1.46 12.84 -0.15
C ASN A 81 -0.21 13.08 -1.01
N THR A 82 0.45 14.23 -0.85
CA THR A 82 1.69 14.58 -1.58
C THR A 82 2.80 13.56 -1.32
N LEU A 83 3.07 13.23 -0.06
CA LEU A 83 4.06 12.21 0.31
C LEU A 83 3.72 10.84 -0.28
N SER A 84 2.45 10.44 -0.22
CA SER A 84 2.03 9.14 -0.75
C SER A 84 2.26 9.04 -2.26
N SER A 85 1.89 10.08 -3.02
CA SER A 85 2.09 10.13 -4.46
C SER A 85 3.57 10.07 -4.82
N CYS A 86 4.39 10.92 -4.20
CA CYS A 86 5.84 10.93 -4.44
C CYS A 86 6.45 9.56 -4.11
N THR A 87 6.16 9.01 -2.92
CA THR A 87 6.78 7.76 -2.47
C THR A 87 6.40 6.60 -3.38
N ILE A 88 5.12 6.51 -3.76
CA ILE A 88 4.66 5.46 -4.67
C ILE A 88 5.37 5.59 -6.02
N GLU A 89 5.45 6.79 -6.58
CA GLU A 89 6.09 7.03 -7.88
C GLU A 89 7.59 6.68 -7.86
N GLU A 90 8.35 7.23 -6.91
CA GLU A 90 9.78 7.02 -6.81
C GLU A 90 10.12 5.54 -6.58
N TYR A 91 9.44 4.89 -5.64
CA TYR A 91 9.66 3.46 -5.40
C TYR A 91 9.23 2.58 -6.59
N THR A 92 8.16 2.95 -7.30
CA THR A 92 7.71 2.22 -8.50
C THR A 92 8.74 2.32 -9.62
N LYS A 93 9.36 3.50 -9.81
CA LYS A 93 10.37 3.73 -10.84
C LYS A 93 11.57 2.79 -10.71
N PHE A 94 11.99 2.48 -9.47
CA PHE A 94 13.14 1.62 -9.22
C PHE A 94 12.78 0.14 -9.02
N CYS A 95 11.65 -0.15 -8.37
CA CYS A 95 11.31 -1.49 -7.91
C CYS A 95 10.01 -2.06 -8.48
N GLY A 96 9.36 -1.31 -9.37
CA GLY A 96 8.29 -1.83 -10.22
C GLY A 96 6.94 -2.01 -9.53
N HIS A 97 6.10 -2.82 -10.19
CA HIS A 97 4.68 -2.90 -9.89
C HIS A 97 4.36 -3.55 -8.53
N VAL A 98 5.12 -4.55 -8.09
CA VAL A 98 4.86 -5.22 -6.80
C VAL A 98 5.06 -4.23 -5.65
N THR A 99 6.17 -3.48 -5.67
CA THR A 99 6.41 -2.35 -4.76
C THR A 99 5.27 -1.32 -4.81
N ARG A 100 4.81 -0.89 -6.01
CA ARG A 100 3.67 0.03 -6.15
C ARG A 100 2.46 -0.45 -5.35
N MET A 101 2.08 -1.70 -5.54
CA MET A 101 0.90 -2.32 -4.91
C MET A 101 1.03 -2.40 -3.38
N LEU A 102 2.23 -2.70 -2.87
CA LEU A 102 2.48 -2.68 -1.44
C LEU A 102 2.34 -1.27 -0.85
N LEU A 103 2.93 -0.27 -1.51
CA LEU A 103 2.92 1.11 -1.03
C LEU A 103 1.55 1.76 -1.11
N VAL A 104 0.80 1.53 -2.19
CA VAL A 104 -0.60 1.97 -2.31
C VAL A 104 -1.39 1.50 -1.10
N ARG A 105 -1.34 0.20 -0.77
CA ARG A 105 -2.04 -0.36 0.39
C ARG A 105 -1.53 0.18 1.72
N LEU A 106 -0.22 0.37 1.85
CA LEU A 106 0.38 0.95 3.05
C LEU A 106 -0.16 2.36 3.30
N PHE A 107 -0.10 3.24 2.30
CA PHE A 107 -0.59 4.62 2.41
C PHE A 107 -2.10 4.69 2.60
N GLN A 108 -2.86 3.77 2.00
CA GLN A 108 -4.29 3.60 2.28
C GLN A 108 -4.58 3.34 3.76
N SER A 109 -3.88 2.36 4.34
CA SER A 109 -4.05 2.01 5.74
C SER A 109 -3.59 3.14 6.66
N SER A 110 -2.45 3.76 6.34
CA SER A 110 -1.94 4.92 7.08
C SER A 110 -2.94 6.06 7.08
N ARG A 111 -3.57 6.35 5.94
CA ARG A 111 -4.53 7.44 5.84
C ARG A 111 -5.78 7.17 6.65
N LYS A 112 -6.35 5.96 6.54
CA LYS A 112 -7.50 5.54 7.36
C LYS A 112 -7.18 5.68 8.85
N SER A 113 -5.96 5.33 9.24
CA SER A 113 -5.48 5.42 10.61
C SER A 113 -5.37 6.86 11.09
N ILE A 114 -4.72 7.74 10.32
CA ILE A 114 -4.57 9.17 10.64
C ILE A 114 -5.94 9.86 10.69
N ILE A 115 -6.81 9.63 9.71
CA ILE A 115 -8.19 10.13 9.73
C ILE A 115 -8.92 9.65 10.99
N GLY A 116 -8.78 8.37 11.34
CA GLY A 116 -9.37 7.80 12.55
C GLY A 116 -8.86 8.48 13.83
N MET A 117 -7.57 8.83 13.88
CA MET A 117 -6.98 9.57 15.01
C MET A 117 -7.50 11.01 15.06
N LEU A 118 -7.52 11.72 13.93
CA LEU A 118 -8.02 13.10 13.85
C LEU A 118 -9.50 13.17 14.27
N LYS A 119 -10.31 12.18 13.86
CA LYS A 119 -11.73 12.07 14.24
C LYS A 119 -11.99 11.87 15.73
N VAL A 120 -10.97 11.53 16.52
CA VAL A 120 -11.11 11.53 17.99
C VAL A 120 -11.43 12.92 18.51
N LYS A 121 -10.86 13.97 17.91
CA LYS A 121 -11.03 15.35 18.33
C LYS A 121 -11.95 16.15 17.40
N TRP A 122 -11.87 15.92 16.10
CA TRP A 122 -12.63 16.66 15.09
C TRP A 122 -13.62 15.74 14.36
N PRO A 123 -14.92 15.76 14.71
CA PRO A 123 -15.90 14.86 14.10
C PRO A 123 -16.11 15.13 12.60
N VAL A 124 -15.91 16.38 12.18
CA VAL A 124 -15.92 16.81 10.77
C VAL A 124 -14.48 17.18 10.39
N LEU A 125 -14.01 16.63 9.28
CA LEU A 125 -12.67 16.89 8.74
C LEU A 125 -12.76 17.66 7.41
N PRO A 126 -11.68 18.35 7.01
CA PRO A 126 -11.56 19.01 5.71
C PRO A 126 -11.76 18.05 4.52
N ASP A 127 -12.14 18.60 3.36
CA ASP A 127 -12.40 17.84 2.14
C ASP A 127 -11.16 17.14 1.61
N GLU A 128 -9.98 17.73 1.82
CA GLU A 128 -8.66 17.18 1.52
C GLU A 128 -8.45 15.82 2.21
N CYS A 129 -9.01 15.64 3.41
CA CYS A 129 -8.97 14.38 4.13
C CYS A 129 -9.88 13.31 3.50
N SER A 130 -10.83 13.68 2.65
CA SER A 130 -11.80 12.80 1.98
C SER A 130 -11.40 12.42 0.54
N GLN A 131 -10.55 13.21 -0.13
CA GLN A 131 -10.13 12.95 -1.52
C GLN A 131 -9.24 11.71 -1.66
N LEU A 132 -9.74 10.60 -2.21
CA LEU A 132 -8.92 9.42 -2.53
C LEU A 132 -7.98 9.73 -3.71
N VAL A 133 -6.67 9.61 -3.51
CA VAL A 133 -5.64 9.83 -4.55
C VAL A 133 -5.80 8.82 -5.70
N GLN A 134 -6.23 9.22 -6.89
CA GLN A 134 -6.63 8.41 -8.09
C GLN A 134 -5.90 7.08 -8.44
N PHE A 135 -4.78 6.72 -7.82
CA PHE A 135 -4.10 5.41 -7.93
C PHE A 135 -4.98 4.18 -7.61
N TYR A 136 -6.21 4.38 -7.12
CA TYR A 136 -7.14 3.34 -6.65
C TYR A 136 -7.87 2.57 -7.75
N GLU A 137 -8.07 3.15 -8.94
CA GLU A 137 -8.82 2.48 -10.01
C GLU A 137 -7.97 1.47 -10.79
N GLU A 138 -6.66 1.70 -10.90
CA GLU A 138 -5.74 0.77 -11.57
C GLU A 138 -5.57 -0.56 -10.81
N GLU A 139 -5.64 -0.57 -9.47
CA GLU A 139 -5.49 -1.80 -8.68
C GLU A 139 -6.68 -2.77 -8.90
N GLN A 140 -7.90 -2.26 -9.08
CA GLN A 140 -9.07 -3.09 -9.40
C GLN A 140 -9.03 -3.62 -10.84
N LEU A 141 -8.49 -2.83 -11.78
CA LEU A 141 -8.31 -3.26 -13.16
C LEU A 141 -7.16 -4.28 -13.29
N ALA A 142 -6.02 -4.08 -12.62
CA ALA A 142 -4.89 -4.99 -12.70
C ALA A 142 -5.17 -6.37 -12.05
N LEU A 143 -5.97 -6.41 -10.98
CA LEU A 143 -6.40 -7.67 -10.35
C LEU A 143 -7.42 -8.46 -11.19
N SER A 144 -8.18 -7.78 -12.05
CA SER A 144 -9.12 -8.44 -12.99
C SER A 144 -8.44 -8.96 -14.26
N PHE A 145 -7.21 -8.52 -14.55
CA PHE A 145 -6.35 -9.02 -15.63
C PHE A 145 -5.30 -10.03 -15.17
N SER A 146 -5.57 -10.82 -14.13
CA SER A 146 -4.77 -12.04 -13.94
C SER A 146 -4.99 -12.94 -15.16
N PRO A 147 -3.95 -13.21 -15.99
CA PRO A 147 -4.11 -14.18 -17.05
C PRO A 147 -4.51 -15.51 -16.38
N PRO A 148 -5.51 -16.24 -16.91
CA PRO A 148 -5.80 -17.57 -16.39
C PRO A 148 -4.47 -18.31 -16.38
N SER A 149 -4.13 -18.92 -15.26
CA SER A 149 -2.98 -19.82 -15.18
C SER A 149 -3.20 -20.88 -16.24
N THR A 150 -2.64 -20.69 -17.42
CA THR A 150 -2.64 -21.66 -18.50
C THR A 150 -1.73 -22.76 -17.98
N SER A 151 -2.36 -23.69 -17.28
CA SER A 151 -1.75 -24.88 -16.73
C SER A 151 -1.01 -25.55 -17.89
N LEU A 152 0.32 -25.55 -17.83
CA LEU A 152 1.20 -26.28 -18.75
C LEU A 152 0.73 -27.74 -18.96
N LYS A 153 -0.01 -28.30 -18.00
CA LYS A 153 -0.64 -29.62 -18.09
C LYS A 153 -1.69 -29.72 -19.20
N ASN A 154 -2.47 -28.67 -19.48
CA ASN A 154 -3.45 -28.68 -20.56
C ASN A 154 -2.80 -28.63 -21.95
N LEU A 155 -1.65 -27.95 -22.09
CA LEU A 155 -0.92 -27.95 -23.35
C LEU A 155 -0.34 -29.35 -23.63
N TYR A 156 0.24 -29.98 -22.60
CA TYR A 156 0.79 -31.33 -22.70
C TYR A 156 -0.29 -32.39 -23.01
N PHE A 157 -1.47 -32.29 -22.39
CA PHE A 157 -2.58 -33.21 -22.62
C PHE A 157 -3.14 -33.11 -24.05
N ASN A 158 -3.28 -31.89 -24.58
CA ASN A 158 -3.75 -31.68 -25.96
C ASN A 158 -2.74 -32.16 -27.00
N ILE A 159 -1.44 -31.99 -26.74
CA ILE A 159 -0.38 -32.50 -27.63
C ILE A 159 -0.42 -34.03 -27.68
N ILE A 160 -0.55 -34.71 -26.53
CA ILE A 160 -0.64 -36.18 -26.48
C ILE A 160 -1.86 -36.70 -27.25
N LEU A 161 -3.04 -36.08 -27.06
CA LEU A 161 -4.24 -36.47 -27.80
C LEU A 161 -4.09 -36.29 -29.31
N PHE A 162 -3.40 -35.23 -29.74
CA PHE A 162 -3.13 -34.99 -31.16
C PHE A 162 -2.23 -36.08 -31.76
N TYR A 163 -1.16 -36.47 -31.05
CA TYR A 163 -0.29 -37.57 -31.50
C TYR A 163 -1.01 -38.92 -31.53
N LEU A 164 -1.86 -39.22 -30.54
CA LEU A 164 -2.66 -40.45 -30.54
C LEU A 164 -3.69 -40.49 -31.68
N ALA A 165 -4.29 -39.35 -32.02
CA ALA A 165 -5.20 -39.25 -33.16
C ALA A 165 -4.47 -39.47 -34.49
N ILE A 166 -3.28 -38.88 -34.68
CA ILE A 166 -2.46 -39.11 -35.88
C ILE A 166 -2.12 -40.60 -36.03
N ILE A 167 -1.71 -41.25 -34.93
CA ILE A 167 -1.40 -42.69 -34.94
C ILE A 167 -2.64 -43.51 -35.30
N TYR A 168 -3.80 -43.19 -34.73
CA TYR A 168 -5.05 -43.90 -35.04
C TYR A 168 -5.42 -43.81 -36.53
N PHE A 169 -5.34 -42.61 -37.12
CA PHE A 169 -5.67 -42.39 -38.54
C PHE A 169 -4.61 -42.93 -39.53
N SER A 170 -3.39 -43.25 -39.08
CA SER A 170 -2.34 -43.81 -39.94
C SER A 170 -2.29 -45.35 -39.92
N TYR A 171 -3.09 -45.99 -39.06
CA TYR A 171 -3.22 -47.46 -38.96
C TYR A 171 -4.57 -47.99 -39.48
N GLN A 172 -5.35 -47.15 -40.17
CA GLN A 172 -6.62 -47.49 -40.80
C GLN A 172 -6.53 -47.28 -42.32
#